data_AF-A0AA37L756-F1
#
_entry.id   AF-A0AA37L756-F1
#
_cell.length_a   1.000
_cell.length_b   1.000
_cell.length_c   1.000
_cell.angle_alpha   90.00
_cell.angle_beta   90.00
_cell.angle_gamma   90.00
#
_symmetry.space_group_name_H-M   'P 1'
#
loop_
_entity.id
_entity.type
_entity.pdbx_description
1 polymer ?
#
loop_
_entity_poly.entity_id
_entity_poly.type
_entity_poly.pdbx_seq_one_letter_code
_entity_poly.pdbx_strand_id
1 'polypeptide(L)' 'MPIHLQYARSSLPVLAALIVSGHITAGDVIDLPLPHPEVWPNTVAYVYTGQGEVTDAVRENILYLAGKV' A
#
# COMPACT_ATOMS: atom_id res chain seq x y z
N MET A 1 2.77 -10.37 -3.90
CA MET A 1 2.03 -10.47 -2.62
C MET A 1 0.63 -9.92 -2.84
N PRO A 2 -0.45 -10.58 -2.37
CA PRO A 2 -1.81 -10.11 -2.59
C PRO A 2 -2.09 -8.79 -1.86
N ILE A 3 -2.83 -7.88 -2.51
CA ILE A 3 -3.31 -6.62 -1.93
C ILE A 3 -4.75 -6.81 -1.49
N HIS A 4 -5.07 -6.45 -0.25
CA HIS A 4 -6.43 -6.57 0.25
C HIS A 4 -7.22 -5.28 -0.05
N LEU A 5 -8.10 -5.33 -1.05
CA LEU A 5 -8.75 -4.14 -1.65
C LEU A 5 -9.46 -3.23 -0.64
N GLN A 6 -10.05 -3.79 0.42
CA GLN A 6 -10.72 -2.99 1.45
C GLN A 6 -9.72 -2.09 2.20
N TYR A 7 -8.62 -2.65 2.67
CA TYR A 7 -7.62 -1.91 3.45
C TYR A 7 -6.81 -0.96 2.57
N ALA A 8 -6.46 -1.39 1.35
CA ALA A 8 -5.77 -0.53 0.39
C ALA A 8 -6.57 0.75 0.10
N ARG A 9 -7.89 0.63 -0.10
CA ARG A 9 -8.76 1.78 -0.37
C ARG A 9 -8.93 2.72 0.82
N SER A 10 -8.93 2.20 2.05
CA SER A 10 -9.11 3.03 3.25
C SER A 10 -7.84 3.78 3.66
N SER A 11 -6.67 3.20 3.37
CA SER A 11 -5.43 3.61 4.04
C SER A 11 -4.33 4.12 3.09
N LEU A 12 -4.43 3.84 1.78
CA LEU A 12 -3.42 4.22 0.78
C LEU A 12 -4.09 4.96 -0.39
N PRO A 13 -4.34 6.28 -0.29
CA PRO A 13 -5.12 7.05 -1.27
C PRO A 13 -4.65 6.94 -2.72
N VAL A 14 -3.34 6.86 -2.98
CA VAL A 14 -2.82 6.68 -4.35
C VAL A 14 -3.25 5.32 -4.90
N LEU A 15 -3.09 4.26 -4.11
CA LEU A 15 -3.52 2.92 -4.50
C LEU A 15 -5.05 2.82 -4.59
N ALA A 16 -5.77 3.52 -3.72
CA ALA A 16 -7.22 3.64 -3.78
C ALA A 16 -7.68 4.26 -5.10
N ALA A 17 -7.06 5.36 -5.53
CA ALA A 17 -7.36 6.02 -6.80
C ALA A 17 -7.15 5.08 -7.99
N LEU A 18 -6.06 4.30 -7.98
CA LEU A 18 -5.80 3.29 -9.00
C LEU A 18 -6.90 2.21 -9.02
N ILE A 19 -7.28 1.67 -7.86
CA ILE A 19 -8.32 0.65 -7.74
C ILE A 19 -9.70 1.16 -8.21
N VAL A 20 -10.06 2.41 -7.89
CA VAL A 20 -11.39 2.95 -8.26
C VAL A 20 -11.44 3.55 -9.67
N SER A 21 -10.29 3.68 -10.35
CA SER A 21 -10.21 4.25 -11.69
C SER A 21 -10.95 3.43 -12.76
N GLY A 22 -11.22 2.15 -12.49
CA GLY A 22 -11.80 1.21 -13.46
C GLY A 22 -10.79 0.58 -14.41
N HIS A 23 -9.50 0.95 -14.31
CA HIS A 23 -8.42 0.35 -15.11
C HIS A 23 -7.85 -0.95 -14.51
N ILE A 24 -8.11 -1.20 -13.22
CA ILE A 24 -7.62 -2.37 -12.49
C ILE A 24 -8.83 -3.09 -11.91
N THR A 25 -8.86 -4.41 -12.08
CA THR A 25 -9.89 -5.33 -11.61
C THR A 25 -9.33 -6.36 -10.64
N ALA A 26 -10.19 -7.01 -9.88
CA ALA A 26 -9.76 -8.06 -8.96
C ALA A 26 -9.16 -9.23 -9.72
N GLY A 27 -7.91 -9.59 -9.40
CA GLY A 27 -7.14 -10.63 -10.09
C GLY A 27 -6.00 -10.07 -10.95
N ASP A 28 -6.04 -8.77 -11.27
CA ASP A 28 -4.96 -8.12 -11.99
C ASP A 28 -3.67 -8.06 -11.15
N VAL A 29 -2.55 -8.13 -11.85
CA VAL A 29 -1.22 -7.89 -11.30
C VAL A 29 -0.78 -6.50 -11.77
N ILE A 30 -0.37 -5.67 -10.81
CA ILE A 30 0.11 -4.31 -11.09
C ILE A 30 1.56 -4.18 -10.65
N ASP A 31 2.34 -3.45 -11.44
CA ASP A 31 3.66 -2.97 -11.03
C ASP A 31 3.50 -1.63 -10.32
N LEU A 32 3.77 -1.62 -9.02
CA LEU A 32 3.66 -0.42 -8.19
C LEU A 32 5.07 0.13 -7.90
N PRO A 33 5.43 1.33 -8.40
CA PRO A 33 6.68 1.95 -8.00
C PRO A 33 6.62 2.30 -6.50
N LEU A 34 7.66 1.90 -5.76
CA LEU A 34 7.82 2.22 -4.34
C LEU A 34 9.25 2.71 -4.10
N PRO A 35 9.46 3.66 -3.17
CA PRO A 35 10.80 4.06 -2.73
C PRO A 35 11.62 2.89 -2.21
N HIS A 36 11.00 2.03 -1.39
CA HIS A 36 11.64 0.86 -0.75
C HIS A 36 10.81 -0.41 -1.00
N PRO A 37 10.89 -1.03 -2.20
CA PRO A 37 10.07 -2.19 -2.55
C PRO A 37 10.27 -3.40 -1.62
N GLU A 38 11.47 -3.56 -1.07
CA GLU A 38 11.88 -4.67 -0.20
C GLU A 38 11.13 -4.70 1.13
N VAL A 39 10.63 -3.56 1.62
CA VAL A 39 9.83 -3.47 2.84
C VAL A 39 8.32 -3.46 2.59
N TRP A 40 7.87 -3.73 1.35
CA TRP A 40 6.44 -3.78 1.01
C TRP A 40 5.61 -4.68 1.95
N PRO A 41 6.06 -5.91 2.33
CA PRO A 41 5.35 -6.74 3.31
C PRO A 41 5.14 -6.04 4.66
N ASN A 42 6.14 -5.33 5.16
CA ASN A 42 6.06 -4.57 6.40
C ASN A 42 5.14 -3.36 6.26
N THR A 43 5.21 -2.64 5.13
CA THR A 43 4.30 -1.54 4.81
C THR A 43 2.85 -1.97 4.86
N VAL A 44 2.46 -3.04 4.15
CA VAL A 44 1.06 -3.49 4.18
C VAL A 44 0.65 -4.07 5.52
N ALA A 45 1.55 -4.79 6.22
CA ALA A 45 1.26 -5.33 7.54
C ALA A 45 0.91 -4.19 8.52
N TYR A 46 1.74 -3.15 8.58
CA TYR A 46 1.48 -1.98 9.43
C TYR A 46 0.18 -1.28 9.01
N VAL A 47 0.00 -0.99 7.73
CA VAL A 47 -1.17 -0.25 7.24
C VAL A 47 -2.48 -1.01 7.46
N TYR A 48 -2.47 -2.34 7.41
CA TYR A 48 -3.69 -3.16 7.53
C TYR A 48 -4.03 -3.52 8.97
N THR A 49 -3.02 -3.71 9.82
CA THR A 49 -3.20 -4.26 11.17
C THR A 49 -2.78 -3.31 12.29
N GLY A 50 -2.05 -2.24 11.97
CA GLY A 50 -1.39 -1.37 12.95
C GLY A 50 -0.22 -2.04 13.68
N GLN A 51 0.18 -3.25 13.25
CA GLN A 51 1.24 -4.03 13.89
C GLN A 51 2.54 -3.98 13.10
N GLY A 52 3.66 -4.08 13.81
CA GLY A 52 5.01 -4.07 13.24
C GLY A 52 5.75 -2.77 13.52
N GLU A 53 7.06 -2.83 13.33
CA GLU A 53 7.93 -1.67 13.50
C GLU A 53 7.80 -0.71 12.31
N VAL A 54 7.56 0.58 12.62
CA VAL A 54 7.56 1.65 11.61
C VAL A 54 8.98 2.19 11.46
N THR A 55 9.76 1.51 10.64
CA THR A 55 11.06 2.01 10.20
C THR A 55 10.89 3.21 9.25
N ASP A 56 11.97 3.96 9.02
CA ASP A 56 11.93 5.09 8.09
C ASP A 56 11.54 4.66 6.67
N ALA A 57 12.03 3.50 6.20
CA ALA A 57 11.65 2.93 4.90
C ALA A 57 10.15 2.62 4.81
N VAL A 58 9.56 2.08 5.89
CA VAL A 58 8.11 1.83 5.96
C VAL A 58 7.34 3.15 5.93
N ARG A 59 7.76 4.13 6.74
CA ARG A 59 7.17 5.47 6.77
C ARG A 59 7.20 6.14 5.39
N GLU A 60 8.33 6.08 4.70
CA GLU A 60 8.50 6.68 3.38
C GLU A 60 7.58 6.03 2.33
N ASN A 61 7.45 4.71 2.32
CA ASN A 61 6.49 4.02 1.45
C ASN A 61 5.04 4.45 1.74
N ILE A 62 4.66 4.55 3.02
CA ILE A 62 3.31 4.99 3.42
C ILE A 62 3.03 6.40 2.91
N LEU A 63 3.97 7.33 3.15
CA LEU A 63 3.83 8.72 2.71
C LEU A 63 3.83 8.85 1.18
N TYR A 64 4.64 8.07 0.48
CA TYR A 64 4.66 8.03 -1.00
C TYR A 64 3.29 7.65 -1.58
N LEU A 65 2.59 6.74 -0.94
CA LEU A 65 1.22 6.34 -1.30
C LEU A 65 0.13 7.24 -0.69
N ALA A 66 0.53 8.39 -0.12
CA ALA A 66 -0.31 9.36 0.58
C ALA A 66 -1.07 8.82 1.80
N GLY A 67 -0.57 7.74 2.40
CA GLY A 67 -1.10 7.15 3.62
C GLY A 67 -0.72 7.95 4.88
N LYS A 68 -1.14 7.45 6.05
CA LYS A 68 -0.86 8.06 7.35
C LYS A 68 -0.09 7.09 8.24
N VAL A 69 0.82 7.63 9.04
CA VAL A 69 1.62 6.90 10.04
C VAL A 69 1.07 7.14 11.42
#